data_AF-A0AAD7HSB6-F1
#
_entry.id   AF-A0AAD7HSB6-F1
#
_cell.length_a   1.000
_cell.length_b   1.000
_cell.length_c   1.000
_cell.angle_alpha   90.00
_cell.angle_beta   90.00
_cell.angle_gamma   90.00
#
_symmetry.space_group_name_H-M   'P 1'
#
loop_
_entity.id
_entity.type
_entity.pdbx_description
1 polymer ?
#
loop_
_entity_poly.entity_id
_entity_poly.type
_entity_poly.pdbx_seq_one_letter_code
_entity_poly.pdbx_strand_id
1 'polypeptide(L)'
;MSTHLLAVWGALCWRPINAVPTATLVLAFLTWQLADFGITIGYHHLYSHRAFRAKFPVRVVLAAWGSAGFQGSIKWWRLRHRLHHRFTVSSTRRSSRRD
;
A
#
# COMPACT_ATOMS: atom_id res chain seq x y z
N MET A 1 4.39 14.36 7.09
CA MET A 1 3.70 15.65 7.31
C MET A 1 3.81 16.59 6.12
N SER A 2 5.00 16.84 5.58
CA SER A 2 5.20 17.80 4.47
C SER A 2 4.47 17.45 3.17
N THR A 3 4.33 16.16 2.85
CA THR A 3 3.61 15.68 1.65
C THR A 3 2.11 16.00 1.68
N HIS A 4 1.47 15.95 2.85
CA HIS A 4 0.06 16.27 2.99
C HIS A 4 -0.18 17.78 2.84
N LEU A 5 0.72 18.62 3.37
CA LEU A 5 0.64 20.06 3.20
C LEU A 5 0.84 20.47 1.74
N LEU A 6 1.78 19.84 1.03
CA LEU A 6 1.99 20.06 -0.40
C LEU A 6 0.80 19.57 -1.24
N ALA A 7 0.15 18.47 -0.86
CA ALA A 7 -1.05 17.99 -1.54
C ALA A 7 -2.24 18.95 -1.37
N VAL A 8 -2.46 19.45 -0.15
CA VAL A 8 -3.52 20.45 0.13
C VAL A 8 -3.22 21.77 -0.59
N TRP A 9 -1.99 22.25 -0.51
CA TRP A 9 -1.55 23.44 -1.24
C TRP A 9 -1.71 23.28 -2.75
N GLY A 10 -1.28 22.15 -3.32
CA GLY A 10 -1.47 21.84 -4.73
C GLY A 10 -2.94 21.79 -5.13
N ALA A 11 -3.81 21.21 -4.31
CA ALA A 11 -5.25 21.17 -4.58
C ALA A 11 -5.93 22.55 -4.52
N LEU A 12 -5.44 23.45 -3.66
CA LEU A 12 -5.98 24.81 -3.50
C LEU A 12 -5.41 25.80 -4.53
N CYS A 13 -4.15 25.64 -4.94
CA CYS A 13 -3.45 26.59 -5.80
C CYS A 13 -3.41 26.18 -7.29
N TRP A 14 -3.67 24.93 -7.65
CA TRP A 14 -3.48 24.44 -9.02
C TRP A 14 -4.79 24.34 -9.81
N ARG A 15 -5.03 25.34 -10.68
CA ARG A 15 -6.20 25.49 -11.60
C ARG A 15 -7.57 25.48 -10.89
N PRO A 16 -8.60 26.14 -11.43
CA PRO A 16 -9.95 25.99 -10.87
C PRO A 16 -10.35 24.50 -10.94
N ILE A 17 -10.81 23.92 -9.83
CA ILE A 17 -11.30 22.52 -9.72
C ILE A 17 -12.29 22.18 -10.85
N ASN A 18 -12.99 23.19 -11.34
CA ASN A 18 -14.01 23.18 -12.38
C ASN A 18 -13.44 22.87 -13.79
N ALA A 19 -12.13 23.03 -13.99
CA ALA A 19 -11.45 22.86 -15.29
C ALA A 19 -10.63 21.56 -15.37
N VAL A 20 -10.79 20.64 -14.42
CA VAL A 20 -10.10 19.34 -14.45
C VAL A 20 -10.81 18.42 -15.45
N PRO A 21 -10.12 17.90 -16.47
CA PRO A 21 -10.71 16.95 -17.40
C PRO A 21 -11.17 15.68 -16.67
N THR A 22 -12.32 15.13 -17.05
CA THR A 22 -12.85 13.87 -16.48
C THR A 22 -11.83 12.73 -16.62
N ALA A 23 -11.06 12.73 -17.70
CA ALA A 23 -9.96 11.78 -17.92
C ALA A 23 -8.91 11.80 -16.80
N THR A 24 -8.58 12.97 -16.26
CA THR A 24 -7.63 13.11 -15.14
C THR A 24 -8.20 12.52 -13.86
N LEU A 25 -9.49 12.74 -13.58
CA LEU A 25 -10.17 12.16 -12.42
C LEU A 25 -10.24 10.64 -12.50
N VAL A 26 -10.59 10.11 -13.68
CA VAL A 26 -10.61 8.66 -13.93
C VAL A 26 -9.21 8.07 -13.76
N LEU A 27 -8.18 8.70 -14.33
CA LEU A 27 -6.80 8.23 -14.20
C LEU A 27 -6.32 8.26 -12.74
N ALA A 28 -6.64 9.31 -12.00
CA ALA A 28 -6.30 9.42 -10.58
C ALA A 28 -6.98 8.30 -9.76
N PHE A 29 -8.27 8.05 -10.00
CA PHE A 29 -8.98 6.97 -9.34
C PHE A 29 -8.39 5.60 -9.69
N LEU A 30 -8.15 5.33 -10.97
CA LEU A 30 -7.61 4.04 -11.42
C LEU A 30 -6.20 3.78 -10.85
N THR A 31 -5.33 4.79 -10.86
CA THR A 31 -3.97 4.63 -10.32
C THR A 31 -3.98 4.40 -8.82
N TRP A 32 -4.87 5.07 -8.08
CA TRP A 32 -5.08 4.80 -6.65
C TRP A 32 -5.55 3.36 -6.40
N GLN A 33 -6.58 2.89 -7.11
CA GLN A 33 -7.09 1.53 -6.93
C GLN A 33 -6.05 0.46 -7.31
N LEU A 34 -5.29 0.67 -8.38
CA LEU A 34 -4.24 -0.27 -8.77
C LEU A 34 -3.14 -0.35 -7.70
N ALA A 35 -2.74 0.79 -7.12
CA ALA A 35 -1.76 0.81 -6.03
C ALA A 35 -2.28 0.05 -4.80
N ASP A 36 -3.52 0.29 -4.40
CA ASP A 36 -4.15 -0.38 -3.24
C ASP A 36 -4.29 -1.90 -3.45
N PHE A 37 -4.68 -2.34 -4.66
CA PHE A 37 -4.70 -3.76 -5.00
C PHE A 37 -3.29 -4.37 -5.03
N GLY A 38 -2.30 -3.63 -5.52
CA GLY A 38 -0.90 -4.05 -5.48
C GLY A 38 -0.38 -4.29 -4.06
N ILE A 39 -0.76 -3.45 -3.10
CA ILE A 39 -0.43 -3.64 -1.69
C ILE A 39 -1.22 -4.80 -1.08
N THR A 40 -2.55 -4.83 -1.25
CA THR A 40 -3.43 -5.80 -0.59
C THR A 40 -3.30 -7.20 -1.16
N ILE A 41 -3.38 -7.35 -2.48
CA ILE A 41 -3.30 -8.65 -3.14
C ILE A 41 -1.83 -9.07 -3.31
N GLY A 42 -0.97 -8.13 -3.69
CA GLY A 42 0.46 -8.39 -3.89
C GLY A 42 1.21 -8.47 -2.56
N TYR A 43 1.55 -7.32 -1.98
CA TYR A 43 2.47 -7.23 -0.83
C TYR A 43 1.95 -8.03 0.38
N HIS A 44 0.66 -7.94 0.68
CA HIS A 44 0.03 -8.59 1.81
C HIS A 44 -0.27 -10.08 1.55
N HIS A 45 -1.20 -10.40 0.64
CA HIS A 45 -1.65 -11.79 0.45
C HIS A 45 -0.59 -12.68 -0.21
N LEU A 46 -0.03 -12.25 -1.35
CA LEU A 46 0.91 -13.06 -2.13
C LEU A 46 2.32 -13.12 -1.49
N TYR A 47 2.93 -11.98 -1.16
CA TYR A 47 4.32 -11.96 -0.69
C TYR A 47 4.45 -12.21 0.82
N SER A 48 3.56 -11.62 1.63
CA SER A 48 3.64 -11.71 3.08
C SER A 48 3.00 -12.96 3.64
N HIS A 49 1.77 -13.27 3.25
CA HIS A 49 1.06 -14.46 3.75
C HIS A 49 1.18 -15.70 2.87
N ARG A 50 1.61 -15.55 1.60
CA ARG A 50 1.65 -16.65 0.62
C ARG A 50 0.31 -17.38 0.52
N ALA A 51 -0.79 -16.64 0.57
CA ALA A 51 -2.15 -17.18 0.56
C ALA A 51 -2.47 -17.99 -0.72
N PHE A 52 -1.82 -17.68 -1.84
CA PHE A 52 -1.94 -18.40 -3.10
C PHE A 52 -0.62 -18.42 -3.89
N ARG A 53 -0.50 -19.33 -4.85
CA ARG A 53 0.65 -19.42 -5.77
C ARG A 53 0.31 -18.80 -7.11
N ALA A 54 0.85 -17.61 -7.39
CA ALA A 54 0.70 -16.93 -8.67
C ALA A 54 1.82 -17.31 -9.66
N LYS A 55 1.49 -17.38 -10.97
CA LYS A 55 2.48 -17.53 -12.05
C LYS A 55 3.36 -16.27 -12.14
N PHE A 56 4.58 -16.42 -12.68
CA PHE A 56 5.56 -15.33 -12.80
C PHE A 56 5.00 -13.99 -13.32
N PRO A 57 4.23 -13.91 -14.42
CA PRO A 57 3.74 -12.62 -14.93
C PRO A 57 2.85 -11.90 -13.91
N VAL A 58 1.95 -12.63 -13.26
CA VAL A 58 1.06 -12.07 -12.23
C VAL A 58 1.85 -11.53 -11.03
N ARG A 59 2.94 -12.21 -10.65
CA ARG A 59 3.83 -11.75 -9.59
C ARG A 59 4.48 -10.41 -9.97
N VAL A 60 4.99 -10.28 -11.20
CA VAL A 60 5.64 -9.04 -11.65
C VAL A 60 4.64 -7.88 -11.72
N VAL A 61 3.44 -8.11 -12.24
CA VAL A 61 2.38 -7.08 -12.32
C VAL A 61 1.98 -6.58 -10.92
N LEU A 62 1.72 -7.50 -9.99
CA LEU A 62 1.37 -7.13 -8.61
C LEU A 62 2.52 -6.44 -7.88
N ALA A 63 3.77 -6.81 -8.17
CA ALA A 63 4.95 -6.11 -7.66
C ALA A 63 5.04 -4.68 -8.20
N ALA A 64 4.79 -4.47 -9.49
CA ALA A 64 4.80 -3.16 -10.13
C ALA A 64 3.70 -2.26 -9.56
N TRP A 65 2.46 -2.75 -9.48
CA TRP A 65 1.35 -2.01 -8.89
C TRP A 65 1.58 -1.70 -7.41
N GLY A 66 2.11 -2.65 -6.62
CA GLY A 66 2.44 -2.40 -5.22
C GLY A 66 3.56 -1.38 -5.04
N SER A 67 4.49 -1.26 -5.99
CA SER A 67 5.53 -0.23 -5.96
C SER A 67 4.97 1.19 -6.14
N ALA A 68 3.85 1.34 -6.86
CA ALA A 68 3.15 2.62 -7.02
C ALA A 68 2.52 3.13 -5.72
N GLY A 69 2.36 2.28 -4.70
CA GLY A 69 1.89 2.69 -3.38
C GLY A 69 2.95 3.35 -2.48
N PHE A 70 4.22 3.41 -2.92
CA PHE A 70 5.33 4.06 -2.20
C PHE A 70 5.53 3.65 -0.72
N GLN A 71 5.09 2.46 -0.31
CA GLN A 71 5.21 1.96 1.07
C GLN A 71 6.56 1.27 1.37
N GLY A 72 7.60 1.58 0.57
CA GLY A 72 8.91 0.92 0.60
C GLY A 72 8.97 -0.37 -0.21
N SER A 73 10.13 -1.03 -0.19
CA SER A 73 10.38 -2.22 -1.02
C SER A 73 9.57 -3.44 -0.55
N ILE A 74 9.25 -4.35 -1.48
CA ILE A 74 8.55 -5.62 -1.20
C ILE A 74 9.22 -6.39 -0.05
N LYS A 75 10.55 -6.45 -0.05
CA LYS A 75 11.33 -7.15 0.99
C LYS A 75 11.12 -6.51 2.36
N TRP A 76 11.23 -5.19 2.44
CA TRP A 76 11.10 -4.43 3.68
C TRP A 76 9.66 -4.45 4.21
N TRP A 77 8.68 -4.32 3.34
CA TRP A 77 7.26 -4.38 3.69
C TRP A 77 6.88 -5.76 4.22
N ARG A 78 7.26 -6.83 3.52
CA ARG A 78 7.03 -8.22 3.93
C ARG A 78 7.62 -8.53 5.31
N LEU A 79 8.85 -8.06 5.56
CA LEU A 79 9.52 -8.28 6.84
C LEU A 79 8.72 -7.65 7.98
N ARG A 80 8.43 -6.35 7.90
CA ARG A 80 7.68 -5.65 8.95
C ARG A 80 6.28 -6.20 9.12
N HIS A 81 5.62 -6.58 8.03
CA HIS A 81 4.29 -7.18 8.12
C HIS A 81 4.29 -8.46 8.94
N ARG A 82 5.29 -9.34 8.73
CA ARG A 82 5.47 -10.55 9.53
C ARG A 82 5.85 -10.26 10.98
N LEU A 83 6.72 -9.28 11.20
CA LEU A 83 7.10 -8.85 12.55
C LEU A 83 5.91 -8.23 13.29
N HIS A 84 5.08 -7.44 12.60
CA HIS A 84 3.86 -6.88 13.13
C HIS A 84 2.95 -7.99 13.64
N HIS A 85 2.58 -8.98 12.81
CA HIS A 85 1.80 -10.12 13.30
C HIS A 85 2.49 -10.89 14.44
N ARG A 86 3.81 -11.07 14.40
CA ARG A 86 4.54 -11.78 15.46
C ARG A 86 4.54 -11.02 16.80
N PHE A 87 4.71 -9.70 16.79
CA PHE A 87 4.84 -8.89 18.00
C PHE A 87 3.51 -8.39 18.55
N THR A 88 2.52 -8.13 17.70
CA THR A 88 1.16 -7.81 18.15
C THR A 88 0.48 -9.03 18.81
N VAL A 89 0.83 -10.25 18.39
CA VAL A 89 0.31 -11.49 19.02
C VAL A 89 1.11 -11.88 20.28
N SER A 90 2.41 -11.57 20.34
CA SER A 90 3.26 -11.97 21.47
C SER A 90 3.31 -10.96 22.63
N SER A 91 3.06 -9.67 22.39
CA SER A 91 2.88 -8.69 23.47
C SER A 91 1.72 -9.08 24.39
N THR A 92 0.61 -9.57 23.82
CA THR A 92 -0.53 -10.14 24.56
C THR A 92 -0.16 -11.36 25.41
N ARG A 93 0.79 -12.19 24.95
CA ARG A 93 1.17 -13.42 25.65
C ARG A 93 2.23 -13.22 26.75
N ARG A 94 2.91 -12.07 26.75
CA ARG A 94 3.94 -11.70 27.75
C ARG A 94 3.38 -10.81 28.87
N SER A 95 2.23 -10.15 28.67
CA SER A 95 1.48 -9.53 29.77
C SER A 95 0.73 -10.58 30.58
N SER A 96 0.11 -11.59 29.96
CA SER A 96 -0.64 -12.65 30.66
C SER A 96 0.21 -13.72 31.36
N ARG A 97 1.54 -13.59 31.34
CA ARG A 97 2.50 -14.49 32.03
C ARG A 97 3.27 -13.76 33.14
N ARG A 98 2.93 -12.50 33.40
CA ARG A 98 3.55 -11.66 34.42
C ARG A 98 2.66 -11.44 35.64
N ASP A 99 1.56 -12.19 35.72
CA ASP A 99 0.66 -12.28 36.87
C ASP A 99 0.72 -13.70 37.45
#